data_AF-A0A2S7RZ56-F1
#
_entry.id   AF-A0A2S7RZ56-F1
#
_cell.length_a   1.000
_cell.length_b   1.000
_cell.length_c   1.000
_cell.angle_alpha   90.00
_cell.angle_beta   90.00
_cell.angle_gamma   90.00
#
_symmetry.space_group_name_H-M   'P 1'
#
loop_
_entity.id
_entity.type
_entity.pdbx_description
1 polymer ?
#
loop_
_entity_poly.entity_id
_entity_poly.type
_entity_poly.pdbx_seq_one_letter_code
_entity_poly.pdbx_strand_id
1 'polypeptide(L)'
;MQYFYSLEDKRKLLDHPLFQPMIDYLIGHESQEVILRQLKKEFPQKKMEHFLDQMIDSGLIIRENRRYRCAFPVYDQGDFQEEINQLTKELINEVMQQPESQRNLFLAEDIWDFCHETGAAYFYATSFSVPTINRLEAGNENYRFMTLTQGEDRISLPTYFHLQKQQTPLSEQFQALGQLIGDVNETYFFDQIEVILERICENKYKKRRESIFLDALILAGVVAQEDQYRLLLPIMEDRKDSLLQKYEPPTETPVEAAFIKEQALIAVMGQLDLTSYSYIKKM
;
A
#
# COMPACT_ATOMS: atom_id res chain seq x y z
N MET A 1 1.27 -18.19 3.37
CA MET A 1 2.36 -17.21 3.23
C MET A 1 1.79 -15.91 2.72
N GLN A 2 2.47 -14.78 2.93
CA GLN A 2 2.11 -13.50 2.34
C GLN A 2 3.25 -13.03 1.44
N TYR A 3 2.93 -12.47 0.27
CA TYR A 3 3.91 -12.15 -0.77
C TYR A 3 4.04 -10.64 -0.98
N PHE A 4 5.29 -10.17 -1.12
CA PHE A 4 5.63 -8.77 -1.25
C PHE A 4 6.53 -8.57 -2.46
N TYR A 5 6.22 -7.57 -3.29
CA TYR A 5 6.89 -7.37 -4.57
C TYR A 5 6.68 -5.96 -5.12
N SER A 6 7.66 -5.46 -5.87
CA SER A 6 7.57 -4.16 -6.56
C SER A 6 7.13 -4.23 -8.02
N LEU A 7 7.05 -5.44 -8.62
CA LEU A 7 6.67 -5.63 -10.03
C LEU A 7 5.22 -6.12 -10.15
N GLU A 8 4.32 -5.26 -10.64
CA GLU A 8 2.88 -5.58 -10.75
C GLU A 8 2.55 -6.74 -11.70
N ASP A 9 3.42 -7.03 -12.68
CA ASP A 9 3.23 -8.10 -13.67
C ASP A 9 3.09 -9.50 -13.07
N LYS A 10 3.44 -9.68 -11.80
CA LYS A 10 3.41 -10.97 -11.10
C LYS A 10 2.07 -11.30 -10.45
N ARG A 11 1.13 -10.35 -10.31
CA ARG A 11 -0.18 -10.56 -9.64
C ARG A 11 -0.96 -11.74 -10.20
N LYS A 12 -1.07 -11.82 -11.52
CA LYS A 12 -1.82 -12.90 -12.22
C LYS A 12 -1.28 -14.30 -11.91
N LEU A 13 0.01 -14.42 -11.59
CA LEU A 13 0.63 -15.68 -11.24
C LEU A 13 0.33 -16.07 -9.79
N LEU A 14 0.28 -15.09 -8.88
CA LEU A 14 -0.07 -15.29 -7.46
C LEU A 14 -1.51 -15.76 -7.28
N ASP A 15 -2.43 -15.23 -8.07
CA ASP A 15 -3.86 -15.59 -8.03
C ASP A 15 -4.13 -17.00 -8.61
N HIS A 16 -3.13 -17.61 -9.25
CA HIS A 16 -3.30 -18.91 -9.88
C HIS A 16 -3.38 -20.03 -8.82
N PRO A 17 -4.36 -20.95 -8.87
CA PRO A 17 -4.56 -21.99 -7.85
C PRO A 17 -3.37 -22.93 -7.62
N LEU A 18 -2.49 -23.08 -8.60
CA LEU A 18 -1.26 -23.90 -8.49
C LEU A 18 -0.10 -23.17 -7.81
N PHE A 19 -0.17 -21.86 -7.61
CA PHE A 19 0.95 -21.07 -7.13
C PHE A 19 1.37 -21.50 -5.72
N GLN A 20 0.51 -21.28 -4.72
CA GLN A 20 0.82 -21.59 -3.32
C GLN A 20 1.23 -23.06 -3.13
N PRO A 21 0.49 -24.07 -3.64
CA PRO A 21 0.88 -25.47 -3.47
C PRO A 21 2.26 -25.80 -4.08
N MET A 22 2.60 -25.18 -5.22
CA MET A 22 3.90 -25.41 -5.86
C MET A 22 5.04 -24.77 -5.08
N ILE A 23 4.84 -23.56 -4.56
CA ILE A 23 5.83 -22.88 -3.70
C ILE A 23 6.04 -23.67 -2.40
N ASP A 24 4.96 -24.10 -1.74
CA ASP A 24 5.05 -24.92 -0.52
C ASP A 24 5.82 -26.22 -0.76
N TYR A 25 5.59 -26.86 -1.91
CA TYR A 25 6.31 -28.08 -2.29
C TYR A 25 7.81 -27.83 -2.49
N LEU A 26 8.17 -26.76 -3.19
CA LEU A 26 9.56 -26.41 -3.47
C LEU A 26 10.33 -26.03 -2.20
N ILE A 27 9.71 -25.27 -1.29
CA ILE A 27 10.30 -24.90 0.00
C ILE A 27 10.47 -26.14 0.89
N GLY A 28 9.44 -26.97 1.00
CA GLY A 28 9.49 -28.20 1.80
C GLY A 28 10.54 -29.22 1.32
N HIS A 29 10.97 -29.11 0.06
CA HIS A 29 11.96 -29.99 -0.57
C HIS A 29 13.24 -29.24 -0.97
N GLU A 30 13.54 -28.10 -0.38
CA GLU A 30 14.73 -27.31 -0.74
C GLU A 30 16.04 -28.12 -0.59
N SER A 31 16.07 -29.05 0.38
CA SER A 31 17.18 -30.00 0.58
C SER A 31 17.19 -31.19 -0.39
N GLN A 32 16.07 -31.47 -1.07
CA GLN A 32 15.90 -32.59 -1.98
C GLN A 32 15.75 -32.05 -3.40
N GLU A 33 16.86 -31.94 -4.14
CA GLU A 33 16.92 -31.38 -5.49
C GLU A 33 15.69 -31.72 -6.38
N VAL A 34 14.70 -30.82 -6.44
CA VAL A 34 13.38 -31.13 -7.01
C VAL A 34 13.49 -31.27 -8.53
N ILE A 35 12.92 -32.35 -9.08
CA ILE A 35 12.92 -32.62 -10.54
C ILE A 35 11.52 -32.57 -11.14
N LEU A 36 11.47 -32.32 -12.46
CA LEU A 36 10.22 -32.27 -13.23
C LEU A 36 9.35 -33.54 -13.06
N ARG A 37 9.95 -34.72 -12.91
CA ARG A 37 9.20 -35.97 -12.69
C ARG A 37 8.45 -35.98 -11.35
N GLN A 38 9.00 -35.36 -10.31
CA GLN A 38 8.33 -35.20 -9.02
C GLN A 38 7.20 -34.19 -9.14
N LEU A 39 7.46 -33.03 -9.75
CA LEU A 39 6.43 -32.01 -10.00
C LEU A 39 5.25 -32.56 -10.82
N LYS A 40 5.51 -33.36 -11.87
CA LYS A 40 4.43 -34.02 -12.65
C LYS A 40 3.63 -35.05 -11.87
N LYS A 41 4.25 -35.68 -10.87
CA LYS A 41 3.59 -36.67 -10.00
C LYS A 41 2.66 -35.98 -9.00
N GLU A 42 3.14 -34.91 -8.37
CA GLU A 42 2.38 -34.15 -7.37
C GLU A 42 1.31 -33.25 -8.01
N PHE A 43 1.60 -32.69 -9.18
CA PHE A 43 0.71 -31.81 -9.92
C PHE A 43 0.37 -32.38 -11.31
N PRO A 44 -0.54 -33.37 -11.41
CA PRO A 44 -0.86 -34.07 -12.66
C PRO A 44 -1.69 -33.25 -13.66
N GLN A 45 -1.91 -31.97 -13.38
CA GLN A 45 -2.76 -31.10 -14.19
C GLN A 45 -2.10 -30.78 -15.53
N LYS A 46 -2.87 -30.90 -16.64
CA LYS A 46 -2.35 -30.73 -18.01
C LYS A 46 -1.72 -29.36 -18.29
N LYS A 47 -2.10 -28.32 -17.55
CA LYS A 47 -1.56 -26.95 -17.69
C LYS A 47 -0.38 -26.64 -16.76
N MET A 48 0.02 -27.56 -15.87
CA MET A 48 1.08 -27.31 -14.90
C MET A 48 2.42 -26.97 -15.57
N GLU A 49 2.80 -27.67 -16.64
CA GLU A 49 4.08 -27.41 -17.32
C GLU A 49 4.14 -25.98 -17.89
N HIS A 50 3.04 -25.53 -18.50
CA HIS A 50 2.95 -24.16 -18.99
C HIS A 50 3.02 -23.13 -17.86
N PHE A 51 2.36 -23.40 -16.73
CA PHE A 51 2.43 -22.54 -15.55
C PHE A 51 3.84 -22.50 -14.93
N LEU A 52 4.53 -23.64 -14.89
CA LEU A 52 5.92 -23.74 -14.44
C LEU A 52 6.86 -22.93 -15.34
N ASP A 53 6.67 -22.98 -16.65
CA ASP A 53 7.44 -22.16 -17.59
C ASP A 53 7.19 -20.66 -17.35
N GLN A 54 5.94 -20.24 -17.13
CA GLN A 54 5.63 -18.84 -16.75
C GLN A 54 6.29 -18.40 -15.43
N MET A 55 6.38 -19.31 -14.46
CA MET A 55 7.04 -19.05 -13.18
C MET A 55 8.57 -18.93 -13.33
N ILE A 56 9.16 -19.64 -14.28
CA ILE A 56 10.58 -19.52 -14.62
C ILE A 56 10.85 -18.22 -15.38
N ASP A 57 10.02 -17.92 -16.38
CA ASP A 57 10.15 -16.70 -17.20
C ASP A 57 9.96 -15.42 -16.36
N SER A 58 9.12 -15.46 -15.32
CA SER A 58 8.95 -14.36 -14.36
C SER A 58 10.04 -14.31 -13.28
N GLY A 59 10.98 -15.26 -13.28
CA GLY A 59 12.08 -15.35 -12.32
C GLY A 59 11.65 -15.71 -10.90
N LEU A 60 10.49 -16.36 -10.71
CA LEU A 60 10.02 -16.85 -9.40
C LEU A 60 10.54 -18.25 -9.08
N ILE A 61 10.86 -19.03 -10.11
CA ILE A 61 11.50 -20.35 -10.01
C ILE A 61 12.79 -20.34 -10.81
N ILE A 62 13.89 -20.80 -10.20
CA ILE A 62 15.15 -21.03 -10.90
C ILE A 62 15.19 -22.49 -11.35
N ARG A 63 15.51 -22.70 -12.63
CA ARG A 63 15.80 -24.01 -13.19
C ARG A 63 17.28 -24.14 -13.53
N GLU A 64 18.00 -24.96 -12.78
CA GLU A 64 19.43 -25.18 -12.96
C GLU A 64 19.75 -26.67 -12.88
N ASN A 65 20.56 -27.21 -13.80
CA ASN A 65 20.90 -28.64 -13.83
C ASN A 65 19.68 -29.61 -13.78
N ARG A 66 18.57 -29.21 -14.40
CA ARG A 66 17.26 -29.91 -14.35
C ARG A 66 16.64 -30.01 -12.96
N ARG A 67 17.08 -29.15 -12.04
CA ARG A 67 16.52 -28.97 -10.70
C ARG A 67 15.75 -27.66 -10.64
N TYR A 68 14.67 -27.65 -9.87
CA TYR A 68 13.79 -26.50 -9.69
C TYR A 68 13.87 -26.05 -8.25
N ARG A 69 14.02 -24.74 -8.03
CA ARG A 69 14.05 -24.12 -6.69
C ARG A 69 13.35 -22.78 -6.69
N CYS A 70 12.85 -22.35 -5.54
CA CYS A 70 12.34 -20.99 -5.37
C CYS A 70 13.46 -19.98 -5.60
N ALA A 71 13.14 -18.88 -6.27
CA ALA A 71 14.09 -17.82 -6.61
C ALA A 71 14.11 -16.68 -5.59
N PHE A 72 13.30 -16.76 -4.54
CA PHE A 72 13.06 -15.69 -3.59
C PHE A 72 13.13 -16.20 -2.15
N PRO A 73 13.55 -15.35 -1.19
CA PRO A 73 13.60 -15.71 0.22
C PRO A 73 12.20 -15.72 0.85
N VAL A 74 12.08 -16.53 1.91
CA VAL A 74 10.93 -16.55 2.80
C VAL A 74 11.43 -16.16 4.18
N TYR A 75 10.90 -15.09 4.74
CA TYR A 75 11.31 -14.58 6.04
C TYR A 75 10.37 -15.05 7.15
N ASP A 76 10.96 -15.37 8.29
CA ASP A 76 10.30 -15.70 9.56
C ASP A 76 10.27 -14.49 10.50
N GLN A 77 9.43 -14.53 11.54
CA GLN A 77 9.18 -13.39 12.43
C GLN A 77 10.44 -12.91 13.18
N GLY A 78 11.49 -13.74 13.30
CA GLY A 78 12.74 -13.39 13.98
C GLY A 78 13.83 -12.82 13.09
N ASP A 79 13.64 -12.82 11.77
CA ASP A 79 14.68 -12.40 10.83
C ASP A 79 14.92 -10.89 10.91
N PHE A 80 16.19 -10.48 10.91
CA PHE A 80 16.63 -9.07 10.93
C PHE A 80 16.06 -8.22 12.08
N GLN A 81 15.74 -8.85 13.21
CA GLN A 81 15.05 -8.18 14.31
C GLN A 81 15.86 -7.01 14.90
N GLU A 82 17.19 -7.09 14.92
CA GLU A 82 18.06 -6.01 15.41
C GLU A 82 18.03 -4.80 14.48
N GLU A 83 18.14 -5.05 13.17
CA GLU A 83 18.11 -4.05 12.11
C GLU A 83 16.74 -3.36 12.03
N ILE A 84 15.65 -4.14 12.10
CA ILE A 84 14.27 -3.63 12.14
C ILE A 84 14.09 -2.72 13.36
N ASN A 85 14.55 -3.15 14.53
CA ASN A 85 14.43 -2.37 15.76
C ASN A 85 15.26 -1.08 15.72
N GLN A 86 16.46 -1.14 15.15
CA GLN A 86 17.33 0.02 15.00
C GLN A 86 16.71 1.05 14.04
N LEU A 87 16.29 0.60 12.85
CA LEU A 87 15.64 1.47 11.87
C LEU A 87 14.35 2.07 12.42
N THR A 88 13.53 1.27 13.12
CA THR A 88 12.30 1.76 13.77
C THR A 88 12.59 2.91 14.75
N LYS A 89 13.61 2.78 15.60
CA LYS A 89 14.01 3.84 16.54
C LYS A 89 14.47 5.10 15.83
N GLU A 90 15.24 4.95 14.76
CA GLU A 90 15.73 6.08 13.95
C GLU A 90 14.57 6.83 13.30
N LEU A 91 13.65 6.10 12.66
CA LEU A 91 12.46 6.67 12.03
C LEU A 91 11.56 7.37 13.06
N ILE A 92 11.29 6.75 14.21
CA ILE A 92 10.51 7.39 15.28
C ILE A 92 11.20 8.67 15.76
N ASN A 93 12.52 8.65 15.94
CA ASN A 93 13.25 9.85 16.35
C ASN A 93 13.12 10.99 15.33
N GLU A 94 13.16 10.68 14.03
CA GLU A 94 12.91 11.66 12.96
C GLU A 94 11.47 12.17 12.97
N VAL A 95 10.46 11.31 13.19
CA VAL A 95 9.06 11.74 13.38
C VAL A 95 8.94 12.68 14.58
N MET A 96 9.57 12.35 15.70
CA MET A 96 9.45 13.12 16.93
C MET A 96 10.12 14.50 16.85
N GLN A 97 11.10 14.67 15.96
CA GLN A 97 11.69 15.97 15.62
C GLN A 97 10.76 16.87 14.81
N GLN A 98 9.74 16.30 14.14
CA GLN A 98 8.74 17.09 13.43
C GLN A 98 7.76 17.76 14.40
N PRO A 99 7.23 18.95 14.02
CA PRO A 99 6.11 19.56 14.74
C PRO A 99 4.95 18.58 14.87
N GLU A 100 4.27 18.57 16.01
CA GLU A 100 3.18 17.62 16.29
C GLU A 100 2.12 17.56 15.17
N SER A 101 1.78 18.71 14.60
CA SER A 101 0.82 18.82 13.48
C SER A 101 1.31 18.24 12.15
N GLN A 102 2.60 17.95 12.00
CA GLN A 102 3.22 17.44 10.77
C GLN A 102 3.67 15.98 10.87
N ARG A 103 3.65 15.38 12.07
CA ARG A 103 4.17 14.02 12.29
C ARG A 103 3.53 12.97 11.39
N ASN A 104 2.20 12.97 11.33
CA ASN A 104 1.46 12.01 10.51
C ASN A 104 1.66 12.25 9.01
N LEU A 105 1.84 13.51 8.61
CA LEU A 105 2.15 13.87 7.22
C LEU A 105 3.54 13.38 6.83
N PHE A 106 4.55 13.61 7.68
CA PHE A 106 5.91 13.11 7.48
C PHE A 106 5.95 11.58 7.39
N LEU A 107 5.15 10.89 8.21
CA LEU A 107 5.02 9.43 8.11
C LEU A 107 4.40 9.01 6.78
N ALA A 108 3.31 9.65 6.36
CA ALA A 108 2.54 9.28 5.18
C ALA A 108 3.12 9.77 3.84
N GLU A 109 4.24 10.49 3.89
CA GLU A 109 5.02 10.99 2.76
C GLU A 109 6.44 10.46 2.84
N ASP A 110 7.29 11.11 3.63
CA ASP A 110 8.72 10.88 3.66
C ASP A 110 9.05 9.45 4.08
N ILE A 111 8.45 8.94 5.16
CA ILE A 111 8.72 7.57 5.63
C ILE A 111 8.13 6.55 4.67
N TRP A 112 6.92 6.79 4.16
CA TRP A 112 6.32 5.90 3.16
C TRP A 112 7.20 5.78 1.93
N ASP A 113 7.59 6.91 1.33
CA ASP A 113 8.41 6.97 0.14
C ASP A 113 9.78 6.34 0.43
N PHE A 114 10.40 6.63 1.57
CA PHE A 114 11.63 5.97 2.00
C PHE A 114 11.52 4.44 2.05
N CYS A 115 10.40 3.91 2.57
CA CYS A 115 10.20 2.47 2.69
C CYS A 115 9.88 1.78 1.36
N HIS A 116 9.24 2.48 0.42
CA HIS A 116 8.72 1.88 -0.82
C HIS A 116 9.49 2.29 -2.10
N GLU A 117 10.24 3.39 -2.09
CA GLU A 117 11.18 3.75 -3.14
C GLU A 117 12.38 2.80 -3.08
N THR A 118 12.26 1.70 -3.80
CA THR A 118 13.36 0.74 -4.00
C THR A 118 13.96 0.98 -5.38
N GLY A 119 15.26 1.29 -5.42
CA GLY A 119 16.00 1.45 -6.68
C GLY A 119 16.14 0.13 -7.47
N ALA A 120 15.70 -1.00 -6.93
CA ALA A 120 15.79 -2.32 -7.52
C ALA A 120 14.51 -3.14 -7.28
N ALA A 121 14.18 -4.00 -8.23
CA ALA A 121 13.04 -4.91 -8.10
C ALA A 121 13.26 -5.93 -6.97
N TYR A 122 12.21 -6.20 -6.19
CA TYR A 122 12.23 -7.22 -5.14
C TYR A 122 11.02 -8.14 -5.23
N PHE A 123 11.19 -9.34 -4.69
CA PHE A 123 10.12 -10.30 -4.44
C PHE A 123 10.54 -11.15 -3.23
N TYR A 124 9.71 -11.21 -2.20
CA TYR A 124 9.90 -12.09 -1.04
C TYR A 124 8.54 -12.56 -0.51
N ALA A 125 8.59 -13.51 0.42
CA ALA A 125 7.42 -13.94 1.17
C ALA A 125 7.67 -13.94 2.68
N THR A 126 6.61 -13.91 3.46
CA THR A 126 6.65 -14.14 4.90
C THR A 126 5.89 -15.40 5.26
N SER A 127 6.41 -16.15 6.24
CA SER A 127 5.73 -17.31 6.84
C SER A 127 4.65 -16.90 7.86
N PHE A 128 4.69 -15.65 8.31
CA PHE A 128 3.77 -15.04 9.27
C PHE A 128 2.89 -13.97 8.61
N SER A 129 1.79 -13.63 9.28
CA SER A 129 0.87 -12.58 8.83
C SER A 129 1.46 -11.21 9.12
N VAL A 130 1.50 -10.36 8.10
CA VAL A 130 2.01 -9.00 8.18
C VAL A 130 0.84 -8.04 7.93
N PRO A 131 0.55 -7.08 8.84
CA PRO A 131 -0.49 -6.09 8.62
C PRO A 131 -0.27 -5.35 7.30
N THR A 132 -1.27 -5.35 6.43
CA THR A 132 -1.20 -4.62 5.16
C THR A 132 -1.29 -3.12 5.41
N ILE A 133 -0.37 -2.37 4.82
CA ILE A 133 -0.45 -0.91 4.77
C ILE A 133 -0.78 -0.52 3.34
N ASN A 134 -1.85 0.25 3.17
CA ASN A 134 -2.30 0.76 1.89
C ASN A 134 -2.15 2.27 1.87
N ARG A 135 -1.54 2.80 0.80
CA ARG A 135 -1.59 4.22 0.47
C ARG A 135 -2.39 4.37 -0.81
N LEU A 136 -3.55 5.00 -0.70
CA LEU A 136 -4.47 5.23 -1.80
C LEU A 136 -4.53 6.71 -2.14
N GLU A 137 -4.74 6.97 -3.43
CA GLU A 137 -4.87 8.29 -4.01
C GLU A 137 -6.15 8.38 -4.84
N ALA A 138 -6.84 9.53 -4.77
CA ALA A 138 -7.86 9.93 -5.72
C ALA A 138 -7.85 11.45 -5.87
N GLY A 139 -8.12 11.98 -7.06
CA GLY A 139 -7.98 13.41 -7.27
C GLY A 139 -8.16 13.87 -8.71
N ASN A 140 -7.87 15.15 -8.92
CA ASN A 140 -7.69 15.73 -10.24
C ASN A 140 -6.25 16.29 -10.40
N GLU A 141 -6.03 17.10 -11.43
CA GLU A 141 -4.70 17.66 -11.72
C GLU A 141 -4.22 18.64 -10.64
N ASN A 142 -5.12 19.30 -9.92
CA ASN A 142 -4.79 20.34 -8.94
C ASN A 142 -4.77 19.84 -7.50
N TYR A 143 -5.66 18.88 -7.17
CA TYR A 143 -5.84 18.37 -5.82
C TYR A 143 -5.85 16.85 -5.81
N ARG A 144 -4.93 16.27 -5.03
CA ARG A 144 -4.85 14.83 -4.78
C ARG A 144 -5.14 14.53 -3.33
N PHE A 145 -6.16 13.73 -3.10
CA PHE A 145 -6.51 13.22 -1.78
C PHE A 145 -5.74 11.95 -1.54
N MET A 146 -5.08 11.88 -0.40
CA MET A 146 -4.25 10.77 0.00
C MET A 146 -4.83 10.15 1.27
N THR A 147 -4.84 8.83 1.33
CA THR A 147 -5.20 8.07 2.54
C THR A 147 -4.20 6.96 2.74
N LEU A 148 -3.51 7.00 3.88
CA LEU A 148 -2.71 5.89 4.40
C LEU A 148 -3.57 5.13 5.42
N THR A 149 -3.64 3.81 5.30
CA THR A 149 -4.35 2.92 6.23
C THR A 149 -3.51 1.69 6.53
N GLN A 150 -3.55 1.23 7.78
CA GLN A 150 -3.02 -0.06 8.20
C GLN A 150 -4.17 -0.95 8.64
N GLY A 151 -4.29 -2.12 8.02
CA GLY A 151 -5.36 -3.07 8.32
C GLY A 151 -6.68 -2.70 7.64
N GLU A 152 -7.74 -2.53 8.44
CA GLU A 152 -9.10 -2.28 7.90
C GLU A 152 -9.23 -0.89 7.28
N ASP A 153 -9.90 -0.85 6.13
CA ASP A 153 -10.21 0.40 5.45
C ASP A 153 -11.02 1.35 6.33
N ARG A 154 -10.67 2.64 6.25
CA ARG A 154 -11.44 3.74 6.85
C ARG A 154 -12.16 4.51 5.77
N ILE A 155 -13.32 5.09 6.13
CA ILE A 155 -14.08 5.94 5.21
C ILE A 155 -13.21 7.11 4.75
N SER A 156 -12.93 7.15 3.45
CA SER A 156 -12.20 8.22 2.77
C SER A 156 -12.60 8.26 1.29
N LEU A 157 -12.39 9.41 0.62
CA LEU A 157 -12.61 9.50 -0.83
C LEU A 157 -11.65 8.60 -1.62
N PRO A 158 -10.32 8.56 -1.32
CA PRO A 158 -9.40 7.66 -2.02
C PRO A 158 -9.81 6.19 -1.94
N THR A 159 -10.19 5.71 -0.75
CA THR A 159 -10.63 4.33 -0.58
C THR A 159 -11.93 4.05 -1.35
N TYR A 160 -12.90 4.96 -1.30
CA TYR A 160 -14.16 4.81 -2.04
C TYR A 160 -13.91 4.65 -3.56
N PHE A 161 -13.16 5.56 -4.16
CA PHE A 161 -12.90 5.53 -5.60
C PHE A 161 -12.02 4.33 -6.01
N HIS A 162 -11.11 3.89 -5.14
CA HIS A 162 -10.36 2.65 -5.34
C HIS A 162 -11.28 1.43 -5.42
N LEU A 163 -12.21 1.27 -4.46
CA LEU A 163 -13.18 0.18 -4.45
C LEU A 163 -14.11 0.23 -5.66
N GLN A 164 -14.56 1.43 -6.05
CA GLN A 164 -15.41 1.64 -7.22
C GLN A 164 -14.70 1.22 -8.52
N LYS A 165 -13.43 1.62 -8.72
CA LYS A 165 -12.61 1.25 -9.88
C LYS A 165 -12.42 -0.27 -9.99
N GLN A 166 -12.22 -0.93 -8.87
CA GLN A 166 -12.03 -2.39 -8.81
C GLN A 166 -13.35 -3.17 -8.90
N GLN A 167 -14.50 -2.50 -8.90
CA GLN A 167 -15.84 -3.12 -8.83
C GLN A 167 -15.99 -4.02 -7.59
N THR A 168 -15.31 -3.66 -6.51
CA THR A 168 -15.35 -4.39 -5.24
C THR A 168 -16.65 -4.06 -4.51
N PRO A 169 -17.37 -5.05 -3.94
CA PRO A 169 -18.56 -4.78 -3.14
C PRO A 169 -18.27 -3.80 -2.00
N LEU A 170 -19.04 -2.72 -1.92
CA LEU A 170 -18.90 -1.73 -0.85
C LEU A 170 -19.34 -2.33 0.49
N SER A 171 -18.48 -2.22 1.50
CA SER A 171 -18.84 -2.54 2.88
C SER A 171 -19.82 -1.52 3.45
N GLU A 172 -20.49 -1.86 4.56
CA GLU A 172 -21.55 -1.03 5.17
C GLU A 172 -21.13 0.43 5.38
N GLN A 173 -19.88 0.65 5.80
CA GLN A 173 -19.33 1.98 6.04
C GLN A 173 -19.24 2.86 4.77
N PHE A 174 -19.11 2.26 3.58
CA PHE A 174 -19.05 2.99 2.30
C PHE A 174 -20.41 3.10 1.59
N GLN A 175 -21.46 2.43 2.07
CA GLN A 175 -22.77 2.43 1.40
C GLN A 175 -23.36 3.84 1.27
N ALA A 176 -23.21 4.68 2.28
CA ALA A 176 -23.71 6.07 2.24
C ALA A 176 -23.01 6.89 1.14
N LEU A 177 -21.68 6.75 0.99
CA LEU A 177 -20.94 7.37 -0.10
C LEU A 177 -21.35 6.79 -1.46
N GLY A 178 -21.53 5.46 -1.56
CA GLY A 178 -21.99 4.80 -2.79
C GLY A 178 -23.38 5.24 -3.23
N GLN A 179 -24.33 5.41 -2.30
CA GLN A 179 -25.67 5.91 -2.62
C GLN A 179 -25.66 7.38 -3.05
N LEU A 180 -24.77 8.18 -2.47
CA LEU A 180 -24.68 9.61 -2.73
C LEU A 180 -23.95 9.94 -4.03
N ILE A 181 -22.81 9.28 -4.27
CA ILE A 181 -21.94 9.53 -5.42
C ILE A 181 -22.40 8.67 -6.61
N GLY A 182 -22.82 7.42 -6.40
CA GLY A 182 -23.25 6.52 -7.45
C GLY A 182 -22.16 6.28 -8.51
N ASP A 183 -22.53 6.34 -9.79
CA ASP A 183 -21.65 6.09 -10.93
C ASP A 183 -20.88 7.35 -11.40
N VAL A 184 -20.83 8.40 -10.57
CA VAL A 184 -20.10 9.62 -10.93
C VAL A 184 -18.63 9.30 -11.15
N ASN A 185 -18.11 9.74 -12.29
CA ASN A 185 -16.70 9.59 -12.65
C ASN A 185 -15.80 10.38 -11.67
N GLU A 186 -14.69 9.78 -11.27
CA GLU A 186 -13.73 10.36 -10.33
C GLU A 186 -13.25 11.74 -10.72
N THR A 187 -12.71 11.92 -11.93
CA THR A 187 -12.17 13.22 -12.38
C THR A 187 -13.24 14.31 -12.31
N TYR A 188 -14.44 14.01 -12.80
CA TYR A 188 -15.55 14.96 -12.71
C TYR A 188 -15.95 15.27 -11.25
N PHE A 189 -15.96 14.28 -10.37
CA PHE A 189 -16.22 14.50 -8.94
C PHE A 189 -15.20 15.48 -8.36
N PHE A 190 -13.90 15.25 -8.64
CA PHE A 190 -12.83 16.08 -8.11
C PHE A 190 -12.83 17.52 -8.68
N ASP A 191 -13.20 17.70 -9.95
CA ASP A 191 -13.39 19.03 -10.54
C ASP A 191 -14.51 19.83 -9.85
N GLN A 192 -15.57 19.15 -9.41
CA GLN A 192 -16.66 19.81 -8.69
C GLN A 192 -16.29 20.15 -7.24
N ILE A 193 -15.53 19.30 -6.54
CA ILE A 193 -15.09 19.60 -5.17
C ILE A 193 -14.02 20.70 -5.13
N GLU A 194 -13.19 20.84 -6.16
CA GLU A 194 -12.15 21.87 -6.22
C GLU A 194 -12.73 23.27 -5.91
N VAL A 195 -13.78 23.66 -6.62
CA VAL A 195 -14.46 24.95 -6.42
C VAL A 195 -15.06 25.09 -5.01
N ILE A 196 -15.46 23.98 -4.39
CA ILE A 196 -15.99 23.96 -3.03
C ILE A 196 -14.85 24.17 -2.03
N LEU A 197 -13.74 23.43 -2.19
CA LEU A 197 -12.56 23.50 -1.34
C LEU A 197 -11.96 24.91 -1.33
N GLU A 198 -11.73 25.49 -2.51
CA GLU A 198 -11.20 26.86 -2.63
C GLU A 198 -12.04 27.86 -1.84
N ARG A 199 -13.37 27.81 -2.01
CA ARG A 199 -14.29 28.71 -1.31
C ARG A 199 -14.36 28.45 0.20
N ILE A 200 -14.18 27.21 0.65
CA ILE A 200 -14.09 26.88 2.07
C ILE A 200 -12.79 27.44 2.66
N CYS A 201 -11.66 27.25 1.97
CA CYS A 201 -10.36 27.80 2.38
C CYS A 201 -10.37 29.33 2.46
N GLU A 202 -11.08 30.00 1.55
CA GLU A 202 -11.27 31.45 1.58
C GLU A 202 -12.32 31.93 2.60
N ASN A 203 -12.98 31.02 3.30
CA ASN A 203 -14.13 31.27 4.17
C ASN A 203 -15.29 32.03 3.49
N LYS A 204 -15.50 31.75 2.20
CA LYS A 204 -16.53 32.36 1.35
C LYS A 204 -17.62 31.38 0.92
N TYR A 205 -17.50 30.10 1.29
CA TYR A 205 -18.48 29.10 0.91
C TYR A 205 -19.82 29.35 1.59
N LYS A 206 -20.89 29.39 0.78
CA LYS A 206 -22.27 29.47 1.25
C LYS A 206 -23.08 28.40 0.54
N LYS A 207 -23.71 27.49 1.30
CA LYS A 207 -24.61 26.47 0.73
C LYS A 207 -25.85 27.16 0.16
N ARG A 208 -25.83 27.38 -1.16
CA ARG A 208 -26.96 27.99 -1.90
C ARG A 208 -27.94 26.95 -2.45
N ARG A 209 -27.45 25.72 -2.66
CA ARG A 209 -28.19 24.57 -3.17
C ARG A 209 -27.65 23.30 -2.53
N GLU A 210 -28.43 22.24 -2.57
CA GLU A 210 -27.95 20.90 -2.25
C GLU A 210 -26.83 20.50 -3.21
N SER A 211 -25.85 19.77 -2.70
CA SER A 211 -24.64 19.41 -3.44
C SER A 211 -24.15 18.06 -2.93
N ILE A 212 -24.31 17.03 -3.75
CA ILE A 212 -23.79 15.69 -3.46
C ILE A 212 -22.28 15.72 -3.18
N PHE A 213 -21.55 16.67 -3.78
CA PHE A 213 -20.12 16.86 -3.59
C PHE A 213 -19.80 17.37 -2.18
N LEU A 214 -20.56 18.34 -1.69
CA LEU A 214 -20.39 18.83 -0.31
C LEU A 214 -20.77 17.75 0.69
N ASP A 215 -21.91 17.09 0.47
CA ASP A 215 -22.41 16.07 1.39
C ASP A 215 -21.44 14.86 1.41
N ALA A 216 -20.80 14.53 0.29
CA ALA A 216 -19.73 13.52 0.21
C ALA A 216 -18.47 13.94 0.96
N LEU A 217 -18.05 15.21 0.85
CA LEU A 217 -16.91 15.74 1.64
C LEU A 217 -17.18 15.65 3.15
N ILE A 218 -18.42 15.85 3.58
CA ILE A 218 -18.80 15.73 5.00
C ILE A 218 -18.80 14.26 5.43
N LEU A 219 -19.42 13.37 4.64
CA LEU A 219 -19.44 11.93 4.93
C LEU A 219 -18.03 11.32 4.96
N ALA A 220 -17.14 11.78 4.08
CA ALA A 220 -15.75 11.34 4.03
C ALA A 220 -14.84 11.98 5.09
N GLY A 221 -15.39 12.82 5.98
CA GLY A 221 -14.63 13.49 7.03
C GLY A 221 -13.65 14.56 6.52
N VAL A 222 -13.83 15.03 5.28
CA VAL A 222 -12.99 16.09 4.69
C VAL A 222 -13.39 17.47 5.20
N VAL A 223 -14.69 17.71 5.34
CA VAL A 223 -15.26 18.99 5.74
C VAL A 223 -16.18 18.78 6.95
N ALA A 224 -16.07 19.66 7.94
CA ALA A 224 -17.06 19.76 9.01
C ALA A 224 -17.98 20.95 8.78
N GLN A 225 -19.26 20.76 9.10
CA GLN A 225 -20.23 21.84 9.18
C GLN A 225 -20.44 22.20 10.66
N GLU A 226 -19.87 23.34 11.08
CA GLU A 226 -20.19 23.99 12.35
C GLU A 226 -20.99 25.27 12.05
N ASP A 227 -20.57 26.43 12.57
CA ASP A 227 -21.13 27.74 12.19
C ASP A 227 -20.77 28.13 10.74
N GLN A 228 -19.60 27.67 10.29
CA GLN A 228 -19.07 27.79 8.94
C GLN A 228 -18.51 26.43 8.52
N TYR A 229 -18.36 26.23 7.20
CA TYR A 229 -17.69 25.04 6.69
C TYR A 229 -16.19 25.19 6.90
N ARG A 230 -15.56 24.18 7.49
CA ARG A 230 -14.11 24.14 7.65
C ARG A 230 -13.55 22.83 7.11
N LEU A 231 -12.34 22.92 6.56
CA LEU A 231 -11.58 21.75 6.17
C LEU A 231 -11.02 21.06 7.42
N LEU A 232 -11.14 19.74 7.45
CA LEU A 232 -10.59 18.89 8.52
C LEU A 232 -9.25 18.27 8.12
N LEU A 233 -9.03 18.06 6.82
CA LEU A 233 -7.78 17.51 6.32
C LEU A 233 -6.73 18.62 6.15
N PRO A 234 -5.47 18.36 6.52
CA PRO A 234 -4.39 19.29 6.20
C PRO A 234 -4.14 19.33 4.70
N ILE A 235 -3.83 20.53 4.20
CA ILE A 235 -3.35 20.74 2.83
C ILE A 235 -1.83 20.83 2.87
N MET A 236 -1.18 20.00 2.06
CA MET A 236 0.25 20.04 1.81
C MET A 236 0.51 20.65 0.43
N GLU A 237 1.49 21.55 0.34
CA GLU A 237 2.12 21.94 -0.93
C GLU A 237 3.35 21.05 -1.17
N ASP A 238 3.64 20.75 -2.44
CA ASP A 238 4.73 19.86 -2.82
C ASP A 238 6.05 20.21 -2.12
N ARG A 239 6.61 19.23 -1.39
CA ARG A 239 7.94 19.33 -0.78
C ARG A 239 8.94 18.58 -1.66
N LYS A 240 10.12 19.18 -1.88
CA LYS A 240 11.16 18.63 -2.77
C LYS A 240 12.32 17.94 -2.05
N ASP A 241 12.34 17.94 -0.71
CA ASP A 241 13.50 17.47 0.03
C ASP A 241 13.23 16.09 0.64
N SER A 242 13.86 15.05 0.08
CA SER A 242 13.88 13.72 0.70
C SER A 242 14.92 13.71 1.84
N LEU A 243 14.46 13.88 3.08
CA LEU A 243 15.31 13.99 4.27
C LEU A 243 15.94 12.65 4.70
N LEU A 244 15.48 11.54 4.13
CA LEU A 244 15.77 10.19 4.62
C LEU A 244 16.81 9.42 3.79
N GLN A 245 17.39 10.01 2.75
CA GLN A 245 18.44 9.38 1.92
C GLN A 245 19.69 8.94 2.71
N LYS A 246 19.88 9.46 3.94
CA LYS A 246 21.00 9.09 4.84
C LYS A 246 20.81 7.74 5.54
N TYR A 247 19.61 7.16 5.48
CA TYR A 247 19.30 5.89 6.12
C TYR A 247 19.31 4.80 5.06
N GLU A 248 20.29 3.90 5.10
CA GLU A 248 20.23 2.66 4.33
C GLU A 248 20.36 1.52 5.33
N PRO A 249 19.40 0.57 5.36
CA PRO A 249 19.56 -0.60 6.21
C PRO A 249 20.84 -1.32 5.77
N PRO A 250 21.75 -1.67 6.70
CA PRO A 250 23.00 -2.36 6.37
C PRO A 250 22.66 -3.78 5.91
N THR A 251 22.38 -3.95 4.62
CA THR A 251 21.87 -5.19 4.03
C THR A 251 22.71 -5.57 2.82
N GLU A 252 22.81 -6.87 2.57
CA GLU A 252 23.59 -7.39 1.44
C GLU A 252 22.78 -7.33 0.14
N THR A 253 21.45 -7.30 0.22
CA THR A 253 20.57 -7.32 -0.97
C THR A 253 19.39 -6.33 -0.90
N PRO A 254 18.87 -5.85 -2.06
CA PRO A 254 17.67 -5.01 -2.10
C PRO A 254 16.41 -5.66 -1.53
N VAL A 255 16.34 -7.00 -1.53
CA VAL A 255 15.18 -7.76 -1.04
C VAL A 255 15.13 -7.71 0.49
N GLU A 256 16.29 -7.86 1.16
CA GLU A 256 16.41 -7.69 2.61
C GLU A 256 16.07 -6.25 3.02
N ALA A 257 16.60 -5.26 2.29
CA ALA A 257 16.30 -3.87 2.54
C ALA A 257 14.78 -3.59 2.47
N ALA A 258 14.09 -4.14 1.46
CA ALA A 258 12.64 -4.01 1.32
C ALA A 258 11.89 -4.65 2.49
N PHE A 259 12.26 -5.87 2.90
CA PHE A 259 11.66 -6.54 4.05
C PHE A 259 11.84 -5.74 5.34
N ILE A 260 13.06 -5.29 5.64
CA ILE A 260 13.37 -4.52 6.85
C ILE A 260 12.60 -3.20 6.87
N LYS A 261 12.58 -2.48 5.74
CA LYS A 261 11.83 -1.22 5.60
C LYS A 261 10.34 -1.40 5.82
N GLU A 262 9.75 -2.46 5.27
CA GLU A 262 8.33 -2.79 5.46
C GLU A 262 8.00 -3.09 6.92
N GLN A 263 8.80 -3.95 7.57
CA GLN A 263 8.59 -4.27 8.98
C GLN A 263 8.83 -3.06 9.90
N ALA A 264 9.81 -2.22 9.57
CA ALA A 264 10.05 -0.99 10.32
C ALA A 264 8.87 -0.01 10.18
N LEU A 265 8.31 0.18 8.98
CA LEU A 265 7.13 1.03 8.79
C LEU A 265 5.94 0.55 9.63
N ILE A 266 5.67 -0.76 9.63
CA ILE A 266 4.62 -1.38 10.45
C ILE A 266 4.85 -1.12 11.94
N ALA A 267 6.09 -1.28 12.40
CA ALA A 267 6.46 -1.05 13.79
C ALA A 267 6.35 0.44 14.17
N VAL A 268 6.74 1.36 13.29
CA VAL A 268 6.58 2.82 13.48
C VAL A 268 5.10 3.17 13.61
N MET A 269 4.25 2.72 12.66
CA MET A 269 2.80 2.98 12.70
C MET A 269 2.16 2.41 13.97
N GLY A 270 2.54 1.19 14.36
CA GLY A 270 2.04 0.56 15.58
C GLY A 270 2.47 1.28 16.87
N GLN A 271 3.72 1.76 16.96
CA GLN A 271 4.21 2.49 18.14
C GLN A 271 3.62 3.90 18.27
N LEU A 272 3.25 4.52 17.13
CA LEU A 272 2.61 5.83 17.10
C LEU A 272 1.07 5.75 17.11
N ASP A 273 0.49 4.55 17.22
CA ASP A 273 -0.95 4.27 17.20
C ASP A 273 -1.66 4.86 15.96
N LEU A 274 -0.95 4.89 14.83
CA LEU A 274 -1.46 5.45 13.58
C LEU A 274 -2.09 4.36 12.72
N THR A 275 -3.41 4.20 12.83
CA THR A 275 -4.15 3.22 12.00
C THR A 275 -4.60 3.80 10.65
N SER A 276 -4.84 5.11 10.59
CA SER A 276 -5.19 5.80 9.34
C SER A 276 -4.85 7.28 9.41
N TYR A 277 -4.46 7.84 8.26
CA TYR A 277 -4.24 9.27 8.09
C TYR A 277 -4.66 9.69 6.68
N SER A 278 -5.40 10.80 6.59
CA SER A 278 -5.80 11.39 5.30
C SER A 278 -5.36 12.85 5.21
N TYR A 279 -4.96 13.27 4.03
CA TYR A 279 -4.52 14.63 3.73
C TYR A 279 -4.74 14.97 2.26
N ILE A 280 -4.56 16.24 1.91
CA ILE A 280 -4.73 16.73 0.53
C ILE A 280 -3.40 17.29 0.06
N LYS A 281 -2.87 16.80 -1.06
CA LYS A 281 -1.79 17.46 -1.80
C LYS A 281 -2.38 18.45 -2.77
N LYS A 282 -1.82 19.65 -2.79
CA LYS A 282 -2.04 20.64 -3.84
C LYS A 282 -0.84 20.61 -4.79
N MET A 283 -1.11 20.33 -6.06
CA MET A 283 -0.13 20.21 -7.14
C MET A 283 0.28 21.58 -7.72
#